data_AF-A0A2A9NWH1-F1
#
_entry.id   AF-A0A2A9NWH1-F1
#
_cell.length_a   1.000
_cell.length_b   1.000
_cell.length_c   1.000
_cell.angle_alpha   90.00
_cell.angle_beta   90.00
_cell.angle_gamma   90.00
#
_symmetry.space_group_name_H-M   'P 1'
#
loop_
_entity.id
_entity.type
_entity.pdbx_description
1 polymer ?
#
loop_
_entity_poly.entity_id
_entity_poly.type
_entity_poly.pdbx_seq_one_letter_code
_entity_poly.pdbx_strand_id
1 'polypeptide(L)'
;MPFTHSFFIHVPKRVAPSALSTRIQIRSARTRRSTSYLERSIQQDERLLRHLEAELEAAKARITREEEEEANLLLKHNKNRGSKQSAREFEGIEDHHAILWETALSQKDRQVLKTHGVDSMDDLSSVYHVANEALENSPSLKPEDLDPKLKCAYDIFESIPSKLRDAKFKKGKT
;
A
#
# COMPACT_ATOMS: atom_id res chain seq x y z
N MET A 1 88.25 10.53 -27.20
CA MET A 1 88.26 11.97 -26.88
C MET A 1 87.02 12.29 -26.04
N PRO A 2 87.03 12.12 -24.70
CA PRO A 2 85.92 12.52 -23.86
C PRO A 2 86.09 13.97 -23.36
N PHE A 3 85.06 14.78 -23.58
CA PHE A 3 84.94 16.18 -23.16
C PHE A 3 84.84 16.29 -21.63
N THR A 4 85.72 17.09 -21.03
CA THR A 4 85.66 17.51 -19.63
C THR A 4 84.63 18.62 -19.47
N HIS A 5 83.52 18.37 -18.79
CA HIS A 5 82.62 19.42 -18.30
C HIS A 5 82.86 19.63 -16.81
N SER A 6 83.47 20.77 -16.49
CA SER A 6 83.70 21.25 -15.14
C SER A 6 82.37 21.66 -14.51
N PHE A 7 81.93 20.93 -13.49
CA PHE A 7 80.79 21.33 -12.67
C PHE A 7 81.23 22.40 -11.66
N PHE A 8 80.59 23.57 -11.74
CA PHE A 8 80.69 24.62 -10.75
C PHE A 8 79.99 24.16 -9.46
N ILE A 9 80.76 23.91 -8.40
CA ILE A 9 80.22 23.54 -7.09
C ILE A 9 79.69 24.81 -6.42
N HIS A 10 78.36 24.96 -6.39
CA HIS A 10 77.70 25.99 -5.60
C HIS A 10 77.70 25.56 -4.13
N VAL A 11 78.40 26.30 -3.27
CA VAL A 11 78.44 26.06 -1.82
C VAL A 11 77.27 26.82 -1.17
N PRO A 12 76.22 26.15 -0.64
CA PRO A 12 75.19 26.85 0.10
C PRO A 12 75.71 27.30 1.47
N LYS A 13 75.44 28.57 1.79
CA LYS A 13 75.75 29.22 3.07
C LYS A 13 75.13 28.43 4.24
N ARG A 14 75.96 28.12 5.24
CA ARG A 14 75.51 27.57 6.53
C ARG A 14 74.62 28.59 7.24
N VAL A 15 73.32 28.30 7.31
CA VAL A 15 72.37 29.02 8.18
C VAL A 15 72.50 28.41 9.58
N ALA A 16 72.78 29.25 10.57
CA ALA A 16 72.88 28.86 11.97
C ALA A 16 71.55 28.27 12.47
N PRO A 17 71.56 27.26 13.37
CA PRO A 17 70.33 26.77 13.97
C PRO A 17 69.80 27.83 14.95
N SER A 18 68.78 28.58 14.54
CA SER A 18 67.97 29.36 15.47
C SER A 18 67.35 28.39 16.47
N ALA A 19 67.62 28.60 17.75
CA ALA A 19 67.14 27.78 18.86
C ALA A 19 65.61 27.70 18.82
N LEU A 20 65.08 26.56 18.36
CA LEU A 20 63.66 26.25 18.46
C LEU A 20 63.33 26.01 19.93
N SER A 21 62.69 27.00 20.53
CA SER A 21 61.98 26.90 21.81
C SER A 21 60.99 25.74 21.72
N THR A 22 61.33 24.60 22.31
CA THR A 22 60.45 23.46 22.48
C THR A 22 59.39 23.83 23.51
N ARG A 23 58.37 24.56 23.07
CA ARG A 23 57.10 24.68 23.80
C ARG A 23 56.43 23.32 23.73
N ILE A 24 56.69 22.48 24.73
CA ILE A 24 55.98 21.22 24.96
C ILE A 24 54.51 21.59 25.17
N GLN A 25 53.74 21.55 24.08
CA GLN A 25 52.29 21.59 24.16
C GLN A 25 51.86 20.25 24.75
N ILE A 26 51.54 20.25 26.05
CA ILE A 26 50.83 19.15 26.69
C ILE A 26 49.50 19.03 25.98
N ARG A 27 49.42 18.13 25.00
CA ARG A 27 48.15 17.73 24.39
C ARG A 27 47.39 17.04 25.50
N SER A 28 46.28 17.65 25.95
CA SER A 28 45.34 16.95 26.80
C SER A 28 44.94 15.67 26.07
N ALA A 29 45.24 14.53 26.67
CA ALA A 29 44.78 13.24 26.16
C ALA A 29 43.25 13.31 26.18
N ARG A 30 42.66 13.50 24.99
CA ARG A 30 41.21 13.45 24.81
C ARG A 30 40.81 12.00 25.07
N THR A 31 40.45 11.69 26.31
CA THR A 31 39.77 10.44 26.65
C THR A 31 38.48 10.42 25.84
N ARG A 32 38.52 9.77 24.68
CA ARG A 32 37.32 9.34 23.98
C ARG A 32 36.63 8.39 24.95
N ARG A 33 35.61 8.87 25.67
CA ARG A 33 34.66 7.99 26.35
C ARG A 33 34.24 6.99 25.28
N SER A 34 34.63 5.74 25.47
CA SER A 34 34.21 4.64 24.61
C SER A 34 32.72 4.49 24.86
N THR A 35 31.89 5.18 24.07
CA THR A 35 30.49 4.79 23.96
C THR A 35 30.51 3.34 23.55
N SER A 36 29.94 2.48 24.39
CA SER A 36 29.98 1.04 24.16
C SER A 36 29.36 0.74 22.78
N TYR A 37 29.82 -0.30 22.10
CA TYR A 37 29.23 -0.71 20.81
C TYR A 37 27.69 -0.84 20.90
N LEU A 38 27.20 -1.28 22.07
CA LEU A 38 25.78 -1.38 22.39
C LEU A 38 25.07 -0.02 22.36
N GLU A 39 25.67 1.02 22.95
CA GLU A 39 25.10 2.38 22.98
C GLU A 39 25.02 2.99 21.57
N ARG A 40 25.98 2.68 20.68
CA ARG A 40 25.90 3.10 19.27
C ARG A 40 24.83 2.36 18.48
N SER A 41 24.63 1.06 18.74
CA SER A 41 23.55 0.27 18.14
C SER A 41 22.20 0.84 18.53
N ILE A 42 21.98 1.09 19.81
CA ILE A 42 20.74 1.68 20.33
C ILE A 42 20.48 3.05 19.67
N GLN A 43 21.50 3.90 19.56
CA GLN A 43 21.34 5.20 18.88
C GLN A 43 21.03 5.09 17.38
N GLN A 44 21.48 4.03 16.71
CA GLN A 44 21.13 3.77 15.31
C GLN A 44 19.67 3.30 15.20
N ASP A 45 19.26 2.39 16.06
CA ASP A 45 17.90 1.87 16.11
C ASP A 45 16.90 2.99 16.47
N GLU A 46 17.23 3.85 17.43
CA GLU A 46 16.43 5.03 17.79
C GLU A 46 16.26 6.01 16.62
N ARG A 47 17.31 6.20 15.81
CA ARG A 47 17.22 7.07 14.62
C ARG A 47 16.33 6.46 13.55
N LEU A 48 16.43 5.14 13.36
CA LEU A 48 15.60 4.42 12.41
C LEU A 48 14.13 4.45 12.84
N LEU A 49 13.84 4.22 14.13
CA LEU A 49 12.49 4.32 14.67
C LEU A 49 11.89 5.70 14.45
N ARG A 50 12.62 6.77 14.79
CA ARG A 50 12.16 8.14 14.55
C ARG A 50 11.90 8.43 13.06
N HIS A 51 12.70 7.85 12.17
CA HIS A 51 12.50 8.01 10.74
C HIS A 51 11.21 7.34 10.27
N LEU A 52 10.96 6.10 10.70
CA LEU A 52 9.72 5.36 10.39
C LEU A 52 8.49 6.02 10.99
N GLU A 53 8.59 6.55 12.21
CA GLU A 53 7.52 7.35 12.85
C GLU A 53 7.18 8.59 12.01
N ALA A 54 8.20 9.33 11.55
CA ALA A 54 8.01 10.48 10.68
C ALA A 54 7.41 10.12 9.32
N GLU A 55 7.78 8.98 8.73
CA GLU A 55 7.17 8.48 7.49
C GLU A 55 5.70 8.11 7.68
N LEU A 56 5.34 7.47 8.79
CA LEU A 56 3.95 7.16 9.12
C LEU A 56 3.13 8.44 9.33
N GLU A 57 3.67 9.43 10.03
CA GLU A 57 2.99 10.71 10.23
C GLU A 57 2.80 11.45 8.91
N ALA A 58 3.81 11.47 8.03
CA ALA A 58 3.71 12.05 6.70
C ALA A 58 2.68 11.31 5.82
N ALA A 59 2.65 9.97 5.86
CA ALA A 59 1.66 9.18 5.13
C ALA A 59 0.23 9.45 5.61
N LYS A 60 0.02 9.51 6.94
CA LYS A 60 -1.27 9.88 7.52
C LYS A 60 -1.70 11.28 7.10
N ALA A 61 -0.80 12.26 7.18
CA ALA A 61 -1.08 13.64 6.76
C ALA A 61 -1.43 13.75 5.27
N ARG A 62 -0.83 12.90 4.42
CA ARG A 62 -1.19 12.82 3.00
C ARG A 62 -2.60 12.27 2.80
N ILE A 63 -2.95 11.18 3.47
CA ILE A 63 -4.30 10.59 3.40
C ILE A 63 -5.33 11.61 3.86
N THR A 64 -5.15 12.24 5.02
CA THR A 64 -6.11 13.23 5.53
C THR A 64 -6.26 14.41 4.58
N ARG A 65 -5.18 14.83 3.92
CA ARG A 65 -5.22 15.91 2.94
C ARG A 65 -5.96 15.49 1.66
N GLU A 66 -5.69 14.29 1.16
CA GLU A 66 -6.38 13.73 0.00
C GLU A 66 -7.90 13.60 0.29
N GLU A 67 -8.27 13.10 1.48
CA GLU A 67 -9.66 13.03 1.96
C GLU A 67 -10.33 14.41 2.06
N GLU A 68 -9.65 15.42 2.61
CA GLU A 68 -10.15 16.80 2.69
C GLU A 68 -10.32 17.44 1.30
N GLU A 69 -9.39 17.17 0.37
CA GLU A 69 -9.46 17.65 -1.01
C GLU A 69 -10.63 16.98 -1.76
N GLU A 70 -10.84 15.67 -1.59
CA GLU A 70 -11.99 14.94 -2.14
C GLU A 70 -13.31 15.43 -1.56
N ALA A 71 -13.41 15.60 -0.24
CA ALA A 71 -14.59 16.13 0.42
C ALA A 71 -14.92 17.55 -0.09
N ASN A 72 -13.92 18.39 -0.29
CA ASN A 72 -14.10 19.74 -0.84
C ASN A 72 -14.51 19.72 -2.32
N LEU A 73 -14.01 18.77 -3.12
CA LEU A 73 -14.44 18.58 -4.52
C LEU A 73 -15.90 18.15 -4.59
N LEU A 74 -16.32 17.20 -3.74
CA LEU A 74 -17.72 16.76 -3.65
C LEU A 74 -18.65 17.89 -3.20
N LEU A 75 -18.25 18.69 -2.20
CA LEU A 75 -19.01 19.86 -1.77
C LEU A 75 -19.14 20.91 -2.88
N LYS A 76 -18.08 21.19 -3.63
CA LYS A 76 -18.11 22.13 -4.77
C LYS A 76 -18.99 21.61 -5.91
N HIS A 77 -18.93 20.31 -6.20
CA HIS A 77 -19.76 19.68 -7.22
C HIS A 77 -21.26 19.74 -6.85
N ASN A 78 -21.60 19.47 -5.58
CA ASN A 78 -22.98 19.56 -5.09
C ASN A 78 -23.52 21.00 -5.04
N LYS A 79 -22.66 22.00 -4.84
CA LYS A 79 -23.07 23.41 -4.82
C LYS A 79 -23.40 23.96 -6.22
N ASN A 80 -22.78 23.39 -7.27
CA ASN A 80 -22.99 23.81 -8.66
C ASN A 80 -24.08 22.99 -9.39
N ARG A 81 -24.43 21.79 -8.91
CA ARG A 81 -25.60 21.03 -9.37
C ARG A 81 -26.83 21.40 -8.52
N GLY A 82 -27.50 22.47 -8.91
CA GLY A 82 -28.72 22.94 -8.25
C GLY A 82 -29.76 21.84 -7.99
N SER A 83 -30.03 21.61 -6.70
CA SER A 83 -31.36 21.50 -6.07
C SER A 83 -32.43 20.51 -6.58
N LYS A 84 -32.24 19.67 -7.60
CA LYS A 84 -33.32 18.75 -8.05
C LYS A 84 -32.95 17.31 -8.42
N GLN A 85 -31.67 16.91 -8.37
CA GLN A 85 -31.26 15.55 -8.73
C GLN A 85 -30.70 14.71 -7.58
N SER A 86 -30.27 15.31 -6.46
CA SER A 86 -29.56 14.58 -5.41
C SER A 86 -30.45 13.68 -4.54
N ALA A 87 -31.77 13.82 -4.61
CA ALA A 87 -32.70 12.87 -3.95
C ALA A 87 -32.96 11.61 -4.78
N ARG A 88 -32.72 11.63 -6.10
CA ARG A 88 -32.88 10.46 -6.99
C ARG A 88 -31.58 9.67 -7.22
N GLU A 89 -30.42 10.30 -7.05
CA GLU A 89 -29.13 9.61 -7.21
C GLU A 89 -28.76 8.72 -6.01
N PHE A 90 -29.32 8.96 -4.82
CA PHE A 90 -29.05 8.11 -3.64
C PHE A 90 -29.94 6.84 -3.60
N GLU A 91 -31.12 6.85 -4.23
CA GLU A 91 -31.95 5.65 -4.46
C GLU A 91 -31.39 4.76 -5.60
N GLY A 92 -30.53 5.31 -6.47
CA GLY A 92 -30.02 4.59 -7.66
C GLY A 92 -28.94 3.54 -7.38
N ILE A 93 -28.24 3.61 -6.24
CA ILE A 93 -27.15 2.68 -5.91
C ILE A 93 -27.72 1.33 -5.46
N GLU A 94 -28.80 1.33 -4.65
CA GLU A 94 -29.51 0.12 -4.24
C GLU A 94 -30.15 -0.59 -5.45
N ASP A 95 -30.65 0.19 -6.43
CA ASP A 95 -31.21 -0.35 -7.66
C ASP A 95 -30.18 -1.05 -8.54
N HIS A 96 -28.89 -0.72 -8.47
CA HIS A 96 -27.87 -1.40 -9.28
C HIS A 96 -27.70 -2.86 -8.90
N HIS A 97 -27.76 -3.18 -7.60
CA HIS A 97 -27.71 -4.56 -7.11
C HIS A 97 -28.97 -5.33 -7.52
N ALA A 98 -30.14 -4.69 -7.49
CA ALA A 98 -31.38 -5.28 -7.98
C ALA A 98 -31.34 -5.54 -9.50
N ILE A 99 -30.87 -4.59 -10.30
CA ILE A 99 -30.72 -4.76 -11.75
C ILE A 99 -29.72 -5.88 -12.07
N LEU A 100 -28.60 -5.94 -11.36
CA LEU A 100 -27.64 -7.04 -11.50
C LEU A 100 -28.24 -8.38 -11.11
N TRP A 101 -28.98 -8.44 -10.00
CA TRP A 101 -29.69 -9.63 -9.56
C TRP A 101 -30.65 -10.18 -10.62
N GLU A 102 -31.40 -9.29 -11.28
CA GLU A 102 -32.34 -9.67 -12.33
C GLU A 102 -31.67 -10.06 -13.65
N THR A 103 -30.55 -9.42 -13.99
CA THR A 103 -29.87 -9.60 -15.28
C THR A 103 -28.83 -10.71 -15.28
N ALA A 104 -28.14 -10.93 -14.16
CA ALA A 104 -27.11 -11.95 -14.00
C ALA A 104 -27.70 -13.34 -13.74
N LEU A 105 -28.82 -13.41 -13.02
CA LEU A 105 -29.40 -14.66 -12.58
C LEU A 105 -30.72 -14.96 -13.29
N SER A 106 -30.85 -16.22 -13.75
CA SER A 106 -32.12 -16.68 -14.28
C SER A 106 -33.17 -16.74 -13.18
N GLN A 107 -34.46 -16.70 -13.56
CA GLN A 107 -35.56 -16.84 -12.59
C GLN A 107 -35.48 -18.18 -11.83
N LYS A 108 -34.95 -19.23 -12.47
CA LYS A 108 -34.73 -20.54 -11.84
C LYS A 108 -33.65 -20.46 -10.75
N ASP A 109 -32.52 -19.82 -11.05
CA ASP A 109 -31.42 -19.65 -10.08
C ASP A 109 -31.91 -18.87 -8.84
N ARG A 110 -32.68 -17.80 -9.06
CA ARG A 110 -33.29 -17.00 -7.98
C ARG A 110 -34.27 -17.80 -7.13
N GLN A 111 -35.03 -18.72 -7.72
CA GLN A 111 -35.92 -19.61 -6.96
C GLN A 111 -35.13 -20.59 -6.09
N VAL A 112 -34.05 -21.16 -6.62
CA VAL A 112 -33.18 -22.06 -5.83
C VAL A 112 -32.55 -21.30 -4.67
N LEU A 113 -31.99 -20.11 -4.90
CA LEU A 113 -31.43 -19.27 -3.83
C LEU A 113 -32.47 -18.90 -2.77
N LYS A 114 -33.69 -18.59 -3.19
CA LYS A 114 -34.80 -18.31 -2.29
C LYS A 114 -35.17 -19.51 -1.40
N THR A 115 -35.08 -20.75 -1.90
CA THR A 115 -35.29 -21.94 -1.05
C THR A 115 -34.25 -22.08 0.06
N HIS A 116 -33.07 -21.50 -0.12
CA HIS A 116 -31.99 -21.45 0.88
C HIS A 116 -31.97 -20.13 1.69
N GLY A 117 -32.98 -19.28 1.54
CA GLY A 117 -33.10 -18.00 2.24
C GLY A 117 -32.06 -16.97 1.80
N VAL A 118 -31.75 -16.92 0.51
CA VAL A 118 -30.92 -15.88 -0.12
C VAL A 118 -31.81 -15.12 -1.09
N ASP A 119 -32.23 -13.91 -0.69
CA ASP A 119 -33.23 -13.12 -1.42
C ASP A 119 -32.61 -11.92 -2.19
N SER A 120 -31.39 -11.52 -1.83
CA SER A 120 -30.70 -10.37 -2.41
C SER A 120 -29.29 -10.70 -2.92
N MET A 121 -28.75 -9.83 -3.77
CA MET A 121 -27.37 -9.93 -4.26
C MET A 121 -26.36 -9.79 -3.12
N ASP A 122 -26.66 -8.94 -2.13
CA ASP A 122 -25.79 -8.72 -0.98
C ASP A 122 -25.76 -9.96 -0.09
N ASP A 123 -26.91 -10.60 0.15
CA ASP A 123 -26.97 -11.89 0.86
C ASP A 123 -26.16 -12.95 0.12
N LEU A 124 -26.28 -13.02 -1.21
CA LEU A 124 -25.52 -13.98 -2.00
C LEU A 124 -24.00 -13.75 -1.86
N SER A 125 -23.55 -12.50 -1.94
CA SER A 125 -22.14 -12.16 -1.78
C SER A 125 -21.62 -12.47 -0.37
N SER A 126 -22.42 -12.19 0.67
CA SER A 126 -22.07 -12.49 2.05
C SER A 126 -21.92 -14.00 2.29
N VAL A 127 -22.89 -14.78 1.84
CA VAL A 127 -22.88 -16.25 1.95
C VAL A 127 -21.74 -16.86 1.13
N TYR A 128 -21.44 -16.30 -0.04
CA TYR A 128 -20.28 -16.70 -0.85
C TYR A 128 -18.96 -16.47 -0.11
N HIS A 129 -18.77 -15.31 0.52
CA HIS A 129 -17.54 -15.01 1.25
C HIS A 129 -17.33 -15.98 2.41
N VAL A 130 -18.39 -16.30 3.16
CA VAL A 130 -18.33 -17.31 4.22
C VAL A 130 -17.96 -18.69 3.66
N ALA A 131 -18.51 -19.07 2.51
CA ALA A 131 -18.16 -20.33 1.85
C ALA A 131 -16.69 -20.37 1.42
N ASN A 132 -16.19 -19.28 0.83
CA ASN A 132 -14.81 -19.16 0.37
C ASN A 132 -13.83 -19.17 1.55
N GLU A 133 -14.13 -18.45 2.63
CA GLU A 133 -13.33 -18.45 3.85
C GLU A 133 -13.28 -19.85 4.49
N ALA A 134 -14.39 -20.60 4.47
CA ALA A 134 -14.40 -21.98 4.96
C ALA A 134 -13.47 -22.90 4.14
N LEU A 135 -13.43 -22.72 2.82
CA LEU A 135 -12.54 -23.47 1.92
C LEU A 135 -11.07 -23.06 2.08
N GLU A 136 -10.79 -21.77 2.22
CA GLU A 136 -9.44 -21.25 2.44
C GLU A 136 -8.85 -21.74 3.77
N ASN A 137 -9.67 -21.76 4.83
CA ASN A 137 -9.26 -22.23 6.15
C ASN A 137 -9.13 -23.76 6.24
N SER A 138 -9.81 -24.50 5.36
CA SER A 138 -9.83 -25.96 5.36
C SER A 138 -9.40 -26.52 4.00
N PRO A 139 -8.09 -26.59 3.69
CA PRO A 139 -7.59 -26.98 2.37
C PRO A 139 -7.93 -28.42 1.94
N SER A 140 -8.42 -29.26 2.85
CA SER A 140 -8.92 -30.61 2.55
C SER A 140 -10.42 -30.66 2.27
N LEU A 141 -11.16 -29.59 2.56
CA LEU A 141 -12.60 -29.53 2.37
C LEU A 141 -12.91 -29.32 0.89
N LYS A 142 -13.75 -30.18 0.31
CA LYS A 142 -14.23 -29.97 -1.05
C LYS A 142 -15.46 -29.06 -1.02
N PRO A 143 -15.74 -28.31 -2.10
CA PRO A 143 -16.97 -27.54 -2.21
C PRO A 143 -18.23 -28.42 -2.10
N GLU A 144 -18.11 -29.72 -2.36
CA GLU A 144 -19.19 -30.69 -2.22
C GLU A 144 -19.62 -30.96 -0.78
N ASP A 145 -18.69 -30.80 0.18
CA ASP A 145 -18.87 -31.10 1.60
C ASP A 145 -19.36 -29.88 2.41
N LEU A 146 -19.48 -28.72 1.75
CA LEU A 146 -20.04 -27.51 2.35
C LEU A 146 -21.52 -27.68 2.67
N ASP A 147 -22.03 -26.85 3.59
CA ASP A 147 -23.47 -26.70 3.82
C ASP A 147 -24.18 -26.49 2.47
N PRO A 148 -25.29 -27.20 2.18
CA PRO A 148 -26.04 -27.03 0.94
C PRO A 148 -26.35 -25.56 0.60
N LYS A 149 -26.57 -24.70 1.61
CA LYS A 149 -26.75 -23.26 1.39
C LYS A 149 -25.49 -22.59 0.83
N LEU A 150 -24.34 -22.85 1.45
CA LEU A 150 -23.04 -22.30 1.06
C LEU A 150 -22.62 -22.81 -0.31
N LYS A 151 -22.78 -24.12 -0.54
CA LYS A 151 -22.49 -24.75 -1.84
C LYS A 151 -23.31 -24.14 -2.97
N CYS A 152 -24.62 -24.01 -2.77
CA CYS A 152 -25.50 -23.43 -3.78
C CYS A 152 -25.13 -21.97 -4.10
N ALA A 153 -24.85 -21.17 -3.07
CA ALA A 153 -24.39 -19.79 -3.24
C ALA A 153 -23.05 -19.74 -4.00
N TYR A 154 -22.10 -20.61 -3.64
CA TYR A 154 -20.79 -20.72 -4.27
C TYR A 154 -20.89 -21.03 -5.78
N ASP A 155 -21.59 -22.11 -6.12
CA ASP A 155 -21.77 -22.56 -7.51
C ASP A 155 -22.45 -21.48 -8.37
N ILE A 156 -23.48 -20.83 -7.82
CA ILE A 156 -24.22 -19.79 -8.54
C ILE A 156 -23.36 -18.54 -8.71
N PHE A 157 -22.66 -18.10 -7.68
CA PHE A 157 -21.81 -16.90 -7.73
C PHE A 157 -20.65 -17.07 -8.72
N GLU A 158 -19.97 -18.22 -8.74
CA GLU A 158 -18.94 -18.52 -9.74
C GLU A 158 -19.48 -18.55 -11.18
N SER A 159 -20.76 -18.90 -11.35
CA SER A 159 -21.41 -18.90 -12.67
C SER A 159 -21.81 -17.51 -13.19
N ILE A 160 -21.78 -16.47 -12.35
CA ILE A 160 -22.23 -15.11 -12.74
C ILE A 160 -21.37 -14.51 -13.87
N PRO A 161 -20.02 -14.54 -13.83
CA PRO A 161 -19.19 -13.97 -14.88
C PRO A 161 -19.37 -14.64 -16.25
N SER A 162 -19.69 -15.93 -16.31
CA SER A 162 -20.00 -16.62 -17.57
C SER A 162 -21.39 -16.24 -18.07
N LYS A 163 -22.41 -16.25 -17.21
CA LYS A 163 -23.79 -15.85 -17.54
C LYS A 163 -23.89 -14.40 -18.03
N LEU A 164 -23.15 -13.48 -17.41
CA LEU A 164 -23.10 -12.07 -17.84
C LEU A 164 -22.47 -11.89 -19.21
N ARG A 165 -21.45 -12.69 -19.55
CA ARG A 165 -20.87 -12.69 -20.90
C ARG A 165 -21.92 -13.12 -21.92
N ASP A 166 -22.59 -14.25 -21.68
CA ASP A 166 -23.63 -14.78 -22.58
C ASP A 166 -24.81 -13.82 -22.75
N ALA A 167 -25.23 -13.14 -21.68
CA ALA A 167 -26.30 -12.14 -21.71
C ALA A 167 -25.93 -10.91 -22.56
N LYS A 168 -24.68 -10.42 -22.48
CA LYS A 168 -24.19 -9.30 -23.30
C LYS A 168 -24.15 -9.64 -24.78
N PHE A 169 -23.80 -10.88 -25.14
CA PHE A 169 -23.79 -11.31 -26.54
C PHE A 169 -25.19 -11.44 -27.16
N LYS A 170 -26.23 -11.73 -26.35
CA LYS A 170 -27.62 -11.77 -26.84
C LYS A 170 -28.18 -10.38 -27.17
N LYS A 171 -27.75 -9.34 -26.46
CA LYS A 171 -28.24 -7.96 -26.64
C LYS A 171 -27.66 -7.24 -27.87
N GLY A 172 -26.60 -7.79 -28.48
CA GLY A 172 -25.95 -7.24 -29.69
C GLY A 172 -26.42 -7.84 -31.02
N LYS A 173 -27.42 -8.74 -31.01
CA LYS A 173 -27.96 -9.41 -32.21
C LYS A 173 -29.37 -8.94 -32.62
N THR A 174 -29.87 -7.87 -32.00
CA THR A 174 -31.16 -7.23 -32.34
C THR A 174 -30.94 -5.86 -32.92
#